data_AF-A0AAI9P8Z5-F1
#
_entry.id   AF-A0AAI9P8Z5-F1
#
_cell.length_a   1.000
_cell.length_b   1.000
_cell.length_c   1.000
_cell.angle_alpha   90.00
_cell.angle_beta   90.00
_cell.angle_gamma   90.00
#
_symmetry.space_group_name_H-M   'P 1'
#
loop_
_entity.id
_entity.type
_entity.pdbx_description
1 polymer ?
#
loop_
_entity_poly.entity_id
_entity_poly.type
_entity_poly.pdbx_seq_one_letter_code
_entity_poly.pdbx_strand_id
1 'polypeptide(L)'
;MLAELGYLSLLLATGLALLQGTLPWLGLRLASRPLLGCATPLALLVALLLVAALLLLASCFGQDDFTLVYVAQHANSALPMGFKLAAVWGGHEGSMLFFVFALGLWGALVALCSRRVDPLITTRVLAIMGLIVGLFGLYTLIFSSPFDRQFPGRAGAHFVDILTKE
;
A
#
# COMPACT_ATOMS: atom_id res chain seq x y z
N MET A 1 1.02 -17.46 3.34
CA MET A 1 -0.27 -16.76 3.59
C MET A 1 -0.11 -15.29 3.98
N LEU A 2 0.97 -14.89 4.69
CA LEU A 2 1.21 -13.48 5.04
C LEU A 2 1.20 -12.52 3.83
N ALA A 3 1.81 -12.94 2.72
CA ALA A 3 1.79 -12.17 1.47
C ALA A 3 0.37 -11.90 0.92
N GLU A 4 -0.55 -12.87 1.02
CA GLU A 4 -1.94 -12.71 0.57
C GLU A 4 -2.70 -11.72 1.47
N LEU A 5 -2.47 -11.80 2.78
CA LEU A 5 -3.03 -10.84 3.74
C LEU A 5 -2.50 -9.43 3.48
N GLY A 6 -1.21 -9.29 3.15
CA GLY A 6 -0.60 -8.01 2.81
C GLY A 6 -1.20 -7.41 1.54
N TYR A 7 -1.33 -8.22 0.49
CA TYR A 7 -1.99 -7.84 -0.76
C TYR A 7 -3.46 -7.43 -0.54
N LEU A 8 -4.22 -8.23 0.20
CA LEU A 8 -5.62 -7.92 0.54
C LEU A 8 -5.74 -6.63 1.36
N SER A 9 -4.81 -6.40 2.29
CA SER A 9 -4.77 -5.16 3.08
C SER A 9 -4.54 -3.94 2.18
N LEU A 10 -3.61 -4.04 1.23
CA LEU A 10 -3.34 -2.99 0.25
C LEU A 10 -4.52 -2.75 -0.71
N LEU A 11 -5.16 -3.83 -1.16
CA LEU A 11 -6.35 -3.77 -2.00
C LEU A 11 -7.50 -3.03 -1.30
N LEU A 12 -7.79 -3.41 -0.05
CA LEU A 12 -8.81 -2.77 0.77
C LEU A 12 -8.46 -1.33 1.07
N ALA A 13 -7.21 -1.03 1.41
CA ALA A 13 -6.74 0.33 1.62
C ALA A 13 -6.97 1.21 0.38
N THR A 14 -6.64 0.69 -0.80
CA THR A 14 -6.80 1.41 -2.07
C THR A 14 -8.28 1.66 -2.38
N GLY A 15 -9.14 0.65 -2.22
CA GLY A 15 -10.58 0.80 -2.42
C GLY A 15 -11.20 1.83 -1.47
N LEU A 16 -10.82 1.79 -0.19
CA LEU A 16 -11.27 2.75 0.81
C LEU A 16 -10.72 4.15 0.58
N ALA A 17 -9.49 4.29 0.07
CA ALA A 17 -8.91 5.59 -0.28
C ALA A 17 -9.68 6.25 -1.45
N LEU A 18 -10.09 5.46 -2.45
CA LEU A 18 -10.96 5.97 -3.53
C LEU A 18 -12.35 6.38 -3.01
N LEU A 19 -12.92 5.62 -2.09
CA LEU A 19 -14.18 5.99 -1.43
C LEU A 19 -14.01 7.26 -0.58
N GLN A 20 -12.93 7.38 0.19
CA GLN A 20 -12.57 8.58 0.94
C GLN A 20 -12.42 9.78 0.02
N GLY A 21 -11.88 9.56 -1.19
CA GLY A 21 -11.68 10.60 -2.18
C GLY A 21 -12.94 11.03 -2.92
N THR A 22 -13.96 10.19 -3.01
CA THR A 22 -15.16 10.43 -3.85
C THR A 22 -16.41 10.75 -3.03
N LEU A 23 -16.62 10.08 -1.88
CA LEU A 23 -17.80 10.26 -1.03
C LEU A 23 -17.95 11.70 -0.50
N PRO A 24 -16.89 12.39 -0.05
CA PRO A 24 -17.04 13.77 0.44
C PRO A 24 -17.44 14.75 -0.66
N TRP A 25 -17.01 14.52 -1.91
CA TRP A 25 -17.43 15.33 -3.05
C TRP A 25 -18.91 15.16 -3.36
N LEU A 26 -19.43 13.93 -3.25
CA LEU A 26 -20.86 13.67 -3.34
C LEU A 26 -21.62 14.31 -2.16
N GLY A 27 -21.06 14.25 -0.95
CA GLY A 27 -21.62 14.90 0.24
C GLY A 27 -21.75 16.42 0.10
N LEU A 28 -20.79 17.07 -0.56
CA LEU A 28 -20.85 18.49 -0.89
C LEU A 28 -21.98 18.82 -1.87
N ARG A 29 -22.21 17.96 -2.88
CA ARG A 29 -23.28 18.16 -3.88
C ARG A 29 -24.68 17.89 -3.32
N LEU A 30 -24.79 16.89 -2.45
CA LEU A 30 -26.06 16.44 -1.85
C LEU A 30 -26.41 17.16 -0.54
N ALA A 31 -25.54 18.08 -0.08
CA ALA A 31 -25.66 18.77 1.22
C ALA A 31 -25.86 17.81 2.41
N SER A 32 -25.30 16.61 2.34
CA SER A 32 -25.54 15.53 3.30
C SER A 32 -24.43 15.45 4.34
N ARG A 33 -24.79 15.78 5.59
CA ARG A 33 -23.91 15.67 6.76
C ARG A 33 -23.26 14.29 6.95
N PRO A 34 -23.94 13.14 6.75
CA PRO A 34 -23.30 11.84 6.95
C PRO A 34 -22.17 11.57 5.94
N LEU A 35 -22.33 11.93 4.67
CA LEU A 35 -21.29 11.73 3.65
C LEU A 35 -20.05 12.59 3.91
N LEU A 36 -20.23 13.80 4.45
CA LEU A 36 -19.12 14.67 4.86
C LEU A 36 -18.39 14.12 6.09
N GLY A 37 -19.12 13.49 7.01
CA GLY A 37 -18.57 12.89 8.24
C GLY A 37 -17.78 11.60 8.00
N CYS A 38 -17.96 10.93 6.85
CA CYS A 38 -17.24 9.71 6.48
C CYS A 38 -15.74 9.94 6.18
N ALA A 39 -15.30 11.15 5.88
CA ALA A 39 -13.93 11.41 5.45
C ALA A 39 -12.89 11.02 6.52
N THR A 40 -13.12 11.40 7.77
CA THR A 40 -12.22 11.12 8.91
C THR A 40 -12.09 9.64 9.25
N PRO A 41 -13.18 8.86 9.49
CA PRO A 41 -13.05 7.44 9.80
C PRO A 41 -12.44 6.65 8.63
N LEU A 42 -12.74 7.01 7.38
CA LEU A 42 -12.10 6.35 6.23
C LEU A 42 -10.60 6.63 6.18
N ALA A 43 -10.16 7.86 6.44
CA ALA A 43 -8.73 8.20 6.48
C ALA A 43 -7.95 7.38 7.53
N LEU A 44 -8.54 7.17 8.70
CA LEU A 44 -7.96 6.33 9.75
C LEU A 44 -7.90 4.87 9.35
N LEU A 45 -8.97 4.35 8.72
CA LEU A 45 -9.03 2.96 8.28
C LEU A 45 -8.02 2.67 7.16
N VAL A 46 -7.89 3.60 6.19
CA VAL A 46 -6.89 3.52 5.12
C VAL A 46 -5.48 3.50 5.71
N ALA A 47 -5.15 4.41 6.63
CA ALA A 47 -3.84 4.43 7.27
C ALA A 47 -3.55 3.13 8.04
N LEU A 48 -4.53 2.60 8.77
CA LEU A 48 -4.38 1.34 9.51
C LEU A 48 -4.12 0.15 8.57
N LEU A 49 -4.82 0.07 7.45
CA LEU A 49 -4.60 -1.00 6.46
C LEU A 49 -3.25 -0.87 5.75
N LEU A 50 -2.78 0.36 5.49
CA LEU A 50 -1.45 0.59 4.92
C LEU A 50 -0.33 0.24 5.90
N VAL A 51 -0.49 0.56 7.19
CA VAL A 51 0.41 0.11 8.27
C VAL A 51 0.45 -1.42 8.29
N ALA A 52 -0.71 -2.08 8.26
CA ALA A 52 -0.79 -3.53 8.23
C ALA A 52 -0.09 -4.13 7.01
N ALA A 53 -0.30 -3.58 5.81
CA ALA A 53 0.36 -4.02 4.59
C ALA A 53 1.90 -3.90 4.69
N LEU A 54 2.41 -2.78 5.20
CA LEU A 54 3.85 -2.57 5.37
C LEU A 54 4.46 -3.52 6.42
N LEU A 55 3.78 -3.74 7.55
CA LEU A 55 4.23 -4.67 8.60
C LEU A 55 4.21 -6.13 8.14
N LEU A 56 3.19 -6.52 7.36
CA LEU A 56 3.11 -7.85 6.76
C LEU A 56 4.24 -8.08 5.76
N LEU A 57 4.56 -7.09 4.93
CA LEU A 57 5.72 -7.15 4.03
C LEU A 57 7.03 -7.26 4.82
N ALA A 58 7.22 -6.43 5.85
CA ALA A 58 8.39 -6.51 6.73
C ALA A 58 8.53 -7.87 7.42
N SER A 59 7.40 -8.48 7.80
CA SER A 59 7.37 -9.83 8.39
C SER A 59 7.80 -10.90 7.39
N CYS A 60 7.42 -10.77 6.11
CA CYS A 60 7.90 -11.65 5.04
C CYS A 60 9.42 -11.55 4.83
N PHE A 61 10.00 -10.34 4.93
CA PHE A 61 11.46 -10.16 4.91
C PHE A 61 12.15 -10.75 6.15
N GLY A 62 11.51 -10.65 7.32
CA GLY A 62 12.04 -11.23 8.56
C GLY A 62 12.05 -12.77 8.57
N GLN A 63 11.11 -13.40 7.86
CA GLN A 63 10.99 -14.85 7.74
C GLN A 63 11.70 -15.42 6.49
N ASP A 64 12.36 -14.58 5.70
CA ASP A 64 13.01 -14.95 4.44
C ASP A 64 12.06 -15.72 3.49
N ASP A 65 10.81 -15.24 3.33
CA ASP A 65 9.83 -15.88 2.44
C ASP A 65 10.17 -15.64 0.96
N PHE A 66 11.05 -16.50 0.42
CA PHE A 66 11.51 -16.47 -0.98
C PHE A 66 10.42 -16.76 -2.02
N THR A 67 9.20 -17.08 -1.59
CA THR A 67 8.05 -17.21 -2.50
C THR A 67 7.71 -15.87 -3.15
N LEU A 68 8.04 -14.76 -2.49
CA LEU A 68 7.86 -13.40 -3.00
C LEU A 68 9.02 -12.99 -3.91
N VAL A 69 8.72 -12.51 -5.11
CA VAL A 69 9.71 -11.99 -6.07
C VAL A 69 10.55 -10.90 -5.41
N TYR A 70 9.88 -10.00 -4.70
CA TYR A 70 10.50 -8.85 -4.06
C TYR A 70 11.51 -9.25 -2.97
N VAL A 71 11.14 -10.22 -2.12
CA VAL A 71 12.02 -10.77 -1.07
C VAL A 71 13.18 -11.54 -1.70
N ALA A 72 12.94 -12.37 -2.71
CA ALA A 72 13.99 -13.13 -3.38
C ALA A 72 15.03 -12.25 -4.09
N GLN A 73 14.64 -11.06 -4.55
CA GLN A 73 15.55 -10.13 -5.23
C GLN A 73 16.34 -9.23 -4.26
N HIS A 74 15.81 -8.94 -3.07
CA HIS A 74 16.38 -7.92 -2.17
C HIS A 74 16.80 -8.46 -0.80
N ALA A 75 16.40 -9.68 -0.42
CA ALA A 75 16.79 -10.32 0.83
C ALA A 75 17.85 -11.40 0.58
N ASN A 76 18.88 -11.40 1.43
CA ASN A 76 19.86 -12.48 1.51
C ASN A 76 19.84 -13.03 2.94
N SER A 77 19.78 -14.36 3.10
CA SER A 77 19.73 -15.02 4.41
C SER A 77 20.91 -14.66 5.33
N ALA A 78 22.05 -14.26 4.74
CA ALA A 78 23.26 -13.89 5.47
C ALA A 78 23.26 -12.44 6.02
N LEU A 79 22.24 -11.62 5.74
CA LEU A 79 22.22 -10.21 6.15
C LEU A 79 21.66 -10.01 7.57
N PRO A 80 22.28 -9.13 8.40
CA PRO A 80 21.73 -8.75 9.70
C PRO A 80 20.32 -8.17 9.58
N MET A 81 19.47 -8.42 10.59
CA MET A 81 18.03 -8.12 10.54
C MET A 81 17.70 -6.64 10.26
N GLY A 82 18.56 -5.71 10.70
CA GLY A 82 18.41 -4.28 10.39
C GLY A 82 18.52 -3.96 8.90
N PHE A 83 19.39 -4.64 8.16
CA PHE A 83 19.50 -4.46 6.71
C PHE A 83 18.33 -5.09 5.96
N LYS A 84 17.75 -6.18 6.49
CA LYS A 84 16.52 -6.77 5.94
C LYS A 84 15.33 -5.83 6.06
N LEU A 85 15.23 -5.06 7.16
CA LEU A 85 14.20 -4.03 7.30
C LEU A 85 14.42 -2.87 6.32
N ALA A 86 15.66 -2.40 6.15
CA ALA A 86 15.97 -1.36 5.17
C ALA A 86 15.65 -1.81 3.73
N ALA A 87 15.75 -3.12 3.44
CA ALA A 87 15.39 -3.69 2.14
C ALA A 87 13.88 -3.63 1.84
N VAL A 88 13.01 -3.56 2.86
CA VAL A 88 11.54 -3.52 2.70
C VAL A 88 11.08 -2.34 1.84
N TRP A 89 11.77 -1.21 1.91
CA TRP A 89 11.50 -0.02 1.12
C TRP A 89 12.67 0.38 0.22
N GLY A 90 13.69 -0.45 0.11
CA GLY A 90 14.92 -0.17 -0.65
C GLY A 90 14.76 -0.38 -2.16
N GLY A 91 13.83 -1.25 -2.57
CA GLY A 91 13.53 -1.51 -3.98
C GLY A 91 12.38 -0.66 -4.53
N HIS A 92 12.20 -0.68 -5.86
CA HIS A 92 11.17 0.12 -6.55
C HIS A 92 9.76 -0.13 -6.00
N GLU A 93 9.36 -1.40 -5.87
CA GLU A 93 8.02 -1.79 -5.38
C GLU A 93 7.79 -1.39 -3.92
N GLY A 94 8.77 -1.66 -3.05
CA GLY A 94 8.68 -1.31 -1.63
C GLY A 94 8.67 0.20 -1.37
N SER A 95 9.43 0.98 -2.14
CA SER A 95 9.41 2.45 -2.04
C SER A 95 8.04 3.04 -2.38
N MET A 96 7.32 2.47 -3.36
CA MET A 96 5.96 2.88 -3.71
C MET A 96 4.98 2.55 -2.57
N LEU A 97 5.09 1.37 -1.98
CA LEU A 97 4.27 1.01 -0.81
C LEU A 97 4.54 1.97 0.37
N PHE A 98 5.81 2.26 0.66
CA PHE A 98 6.19 3.19 1.72
C PHE A 98 5.69 4.61 1.45
N PHE A 99 5.72 5.06 0.19
CA PHE A 99 5.20 6.35 -0.21
C PHE A 99 3.69 6.45 0.02
N VAL A 100 2.91 5.44 -0.41
CA VAL A 100 1.46 5.37 -0.16
C VAL A 100 1.16 5.32 1.34
N PHE A 101 1.92 4.52 2.09
CA PHE A 101 1.85 4.46 3.55
C PHE A 101 2.08 5.84 4.19
N ALA A 102 3.12 6.56 3.79
CA ALA A 102 3.44 7.88 4.33
C ALA A 102 2.32 8.90 4.06
N LEU A 103 1.75 8.87 2.85
CA LEU A 103 0.60 9.71 2.49
C LEU A 103 -0.66 9.36 3.31
N GLY A 104 -0.95 8.07 3.49
CA GLY A 104 -2.07 7.61 4.31
C GLY A 104 -1.90 8.00 5.78
N LEU A 105 -0.70 7.82 6.34
CA LEU A 105 -0.36 8.23 7.70
C LEU A 105 -0.51 9.74 7.88
N TRP A 106 -0.03 10.54 6.91
CA TRP A 106 -0.22 11.98 6.93
C TRP A 106 -1.71 12.37 6.88
N GLY A 107 -2.50 11.70 6.04
CA GLY A 107 -3.95 11.88 5.99
C GLY A 107 -4.62 11.61 7.35
N ALA A 108 -4.23 10.52 8.03
CA ALA A 108 -4.72 10.21 9.38
C ALA A 108 -4.31 11.27 10.41
N LEU A 109 -3.05 11.74 10.38
CA LEU A 109 -2.59 12.82 11.25
C LEU A 109 -3.37 14.11 11.03
N VAL A 110 -3.63 14.50 9.78
CA VAL A 110 -4.48 15.65 9.45
C VAL A 110 -5.89 15.44 10.02
N ALA A 111 -6.47 14.24 9.87
CA ALA A 111 -7.78 13.92 10.42
C ALA A 111 -7.86 14.08 11.96
N LEU A 112 -6.79 13.73 12.68
CA LEU A 112 -6.74 13.81 14.15
C LEU A 112 -6.37 15.20 14.68
N CYS A 113 -5.43 15.88 14.03
CA CYS A 113 -4.88 17.15 14.50
C CYS A 113 -5.71 18.38 14.06
N SER A 114 -6.59 18.26 13.07
CA SER A 114 -7.37 19.38 12.51
C SER A 114 -8.61 19.79 13.31
N ARG A 115 -8.75 19.38 14.58
CA ARG A 115 -9.91 19.70 15.44
C ARG A 115 -10.22 21.19 15.60
N ARG A 116 -9.25 22.09 15.34
CA ARG A 116 -9.40 23.55 15.45
C ARG A 116 -9.72 24.24 14.11
N VAL A 117 -9.76 23.49 13.01
CA VAL A 117 -10.00 24.00 11.64
C VAL A 117 -11.46 23.77 11.27
N ASP A 118 -11.98 24.58 10.35
CA ASP A 118 -13.32 24.37 9.77
C ASP A 118 -13.43 22.94 9.22
N PRO A 119 -14.43 22.15 9.67
CA PRO A 119 -14.61 20.77 9.25
C PRO A 119 -14.76 20.63 7.72
N LEU A 120 -15.32 21.64 7.04
CA LEU A 120 -15.47 21.61 5.59
C LEU A 120 -14.13 21.64 4.86
N ILE A 121 -13.16 22.40 5.38
CA ILE A 121 -11.81 22.49 4.83
C ILE A 121 -11.09 21.16 5.05
N THR A 122 -11.14 20.62 6.27
CA THR A 122 -10.56 19.31 6.61
C THR A 122 -11.10 18.21 5.71
N THR A 123 -12.42 18.14 5.52
CA THR A 123 -13.06 17.14 4.67
C THR A 123 -12.58 17.22 3.21
N ARG A 124 -12.38 18.43 2.65
CA ARG A 124 -11.84 18.61 1.29
C ARG A 124 -10.39 18.16 1.18
N VAL A 125 -9.56 18.50 2.17
CA VAL A 125 -8.15 18.07 2.22
C VAL A 125 -8.07 16.55 2.28
N LEU A 126 -8.85 15.91 3.17
CA LEU A 126 -8.92 14.45 3.29
C LEU A 126 -9.42 13.79 2.01
N ALA A 127 -10.36 14.40 1.28
CA ALA A 127 -10.82 13.87 0.00
C ALA A 127 -9.70 13.88 -1.06
N ILE A 128 -8.98 14.99 -1.19
CA ILE A 128 -7.85 15.09 -2.14
C ILE A 128 -6.75 14.09 -1.76
N MET A 129 -6.40 14.00 -0.48
CA MET A 129 -5.44 13.01 0.00
C MET A 129 -5.88 11.57 -0.29
N GLY A 130 -7.16 11.25 -0.09
CA GLY A 130 -7.72 9.95 -0.42
C GLY A 130 -7.60 9.61 -1.91
N LEU A 131 -7.84 10.57 -2.80
CA LEU A 131 -7.66 10.37 -4.25
C LEU A 131 -6.19 10.11 -4.62
N ILE A 132 -5.24 10.85 -4.03
CA ILE A 132 -3.82 10.66 -4.27
C ILE A 132 -3.38 9.28 -3.77
N VAL A 133 -3.76 8.92 -2.54
CA VAL A 133 -3.48 7.59 -1.96
C VAL A 133 -4.10 6.49 -2.81
N GLY A 134 -5.34 6.66 -3.27
CA GLY A 134 -6.02 5.70 -4.14
C GLY A 134 -5.35 5.54 -5.50
N LEU A 135 -4.89 6.63 -6.11
CA LEU A 135 -4.17 6.60 -7.38
C LEU A 135 -2.84 5.86 -7.26
N PHE A 136 -1.99 6.23 -6.29
CA PHE A 136 -0.70 5.58 -6.09
C PHE A 136 -0.85 4.15 -5.54
N GLY A 137 -1.88 3.86 -4.75
CA GLY A 137 -2.23 2.51 -4.32
C GLY A 137 -2.63 1.63 -5.50
N LEU A 138 -3.43 2.15 -6.42
CA LEU A 138 -3.81 1.44 -7.65
C LEU A 138 -2.60 1.20 -8.56
N TYR A 139 -1.73 2.22 -8.71
CA TYR A 139 -0.46 2.06 -9.42
C TYR A 139 0.40 0.95 -8.81
N THR A 140 0.52 0.94 -7.48
CA THR A 140 1.27 -0.10 -6.75
C THR A 140 0.67 -1.49 -6.99
N LEU A 141 -0.66 -1.64 -6.95
CA LEU A 141 -1.33 -2.92 -7.19
C LEU A 141 -1.18 -3.44 -8.63
N ILE A 142 -1.23 -2.56 -9.63
CA ILE A 142 -1.26 -2.98 -11.04
C ILE A 142 0.16 -3.12 -11.62
N PHE A 143 1.07 -2.22 -11.28
CA PHE A 143 2.37 -2.10 -11.95
C PHE A 143 3.58 -2.43 -11.09
N SER A 144 3.45 -2.41 -9.77
CA SER A 144 4.60 -2.53 -8.85
C SER A 144 4.20 -3.26 -7.57
N SER A 145 3.50 -4.39 -7.72
CA SER A 145 2.94 -5.14 -6.60
C SER A 145 4.08 -5.82 -5.82
N PRO A 146 4.37 -5.39 -4.58
CA PRO A 146 5.44 -5.99 -3.77
C PRO A 146 5.06 -7.39 -3.27
N PHE A 147 3.83 -7.83 -3.52
CA PHE A 147 3.28 -9.12 -3.09
C PHE A 147 3.26 -10.16 -4.21
N ASP A 148 3.88 -9.87 -5.35
CA ASP A 148 3.94 -10.79 -6.47
C ASP A 148 4.77 -12.03 -6.11
N ARG A 149 4.17 -13.20 -6.36
CA ARG A 149 4.79 -14.49 -6.10
C ARG A 149 5.53 -15.01 -7.33
N GLN A 150 6.66 -15.65 -7.08
CA GLN A 150 7.27 -16.53 -8.06
C GLN A 150 6.41 -17.79 -8.18
N PHE A 151 5.64 -17.90 -9.26
CA PHE A 151 5.09 -19.21 -9.67
C PHE A 151 6.27 -20.17 -9.93
N PRO A 152 6.12 -21.49 -9.71
CA PRO A 152 7.19 -22.47 -9.97
C PRO A 152 7.61 -22.62 -11.46
N GLY A 153 7.21 -21.70 -12.35
CA GLY A 153 7.34 -21.83 -13.81
C GLY A 153 8.39 -20.94 -14.47
N ARG A 154 9.08 -20.03 -13.76
CA ARG A 154 10.09 -19.14 -14.38
C ARG A 154 11.54 -19.40 -13.94
N ALA A 155 11.80 -20.54 -13.31
CA ALA A 155 13.14 -21.12 -13.26
C ALA A 155 13.46 -22.01 -14.48
N GLY A 156 12.44 -22.44 -15.24
CA GLY A 156 12.60 -23.34 -16.39
C GLY A 156 12.67 -22.66 -17.76
N ALA A 157 12.09 -21.48 -17.94
CA ALA A 157 12.04 -20.82 -19.26
C ALA A 157 13.41 -20.29 -19.71
N HIS A 158 14.30 -19.94 -18.77
CA HIS A 158 15.65 -19.48 -19.10
C HIS A 158 16.64 -20.64 -19.32
N PHE A 159 16.28 -21.86 -18.92
CA PHE A 159 17.11 -23.06 -19.08
C PHE A 159 16.78 -23.83 -20.39
N VAL A 160 15.55 -23.70 -20.91
CA VAL A 160 15.15 -24.30 -22.19
C VAL A 160 15.68 -23.49 -23.38
N ASP A 161 15.72 -22.15 -23.32
CA ASP A 161 16.25 -21.31 -24.40
C ASP A 161 17.77 -21.43 -24.63
N ILE A 162 18.50 -22.01 -23.68
CA ILE A 162 19.94 -22.30 -23.82
C ILE A 162 20.16 -23.65 -24.53
N LEU A 163 19.18 -24.56 -24.54
CA LEU A 163 19.30 -25.90 -25.12
C LEU A 163 18.65 -26.05 -26.51
N THR A 164 17.99 -25.01 -27.03
CA THR A 164 17.34 -25.00 -28.36
C THR A 164 18.08 -24.14 -29.40
N LYS A 165 19.30 -23.70 -29.12
CA LYS A 165 20.19 -22.97 -30.05
C LYS A 165 21.43 -23.78 -30.47
N GLU A 166 21.25 -25.06 -30.73
CA GLU A 166 22.17 -25.88 -31.54
C GLU A 166 21.41 -26.40 -32.77
#